data_AF-A0A933EM89-F1
#
_entry.id   AF-A0A933EM89-F1
#
_cell.length_a   1.000
_cell.length_b   1.000
_cell.length_c   1.000
_cell.angle_alpha   90.00
_cell.angle_beta   90.00
_cell.angle_gamma   90.00
#
_symmetry.space_group_name_H-M   'P 1'
#
loop_
_entity.id
_entity.type
_entity.pdbx_description
1 polymer ?
#
loop_
_entity_poly.entity_id
_entity_poly.type
_entity_poly.pdbx_seq_one_letter_code
_entity_poly.pdbx_strand_id
1 'polypeptide(L)'
;MGALLLRSVLGKALIQQDFAFIEFRDSPVGRQAYLQGTRLAIWQIASVARDFQGDVAKTAEHLDRPQVQIAALNYAAAFPEEIQAAIADNEWAAANIA
;
A
#
# COMPACT_ATOMS: atom_id res chain seq x y z
N MET A 1 16.63 31.59 -1.74
CA MET A 1 16.03 31.00 -0.53
C MET A 1 14.49 30.99 -0.66
N GLY A 2 13.83 30.45 -1.68
CA GLY A 2 14.14 29.32 -2.54
C GLY A 2 13.02 28.28 -2.45
N ALA A 3 11.77 28.69 -2.69
CA ALA A 3 10.58 27.90 -3.07
C ALA A 3 10.62 26.35 -2.93
N LEU A 4 10.74 25.80 -1.71
CA LEU A 4 10.75 24.34 -1.50
C LEU A 4 9.92 23.83 -0.31
N LEU A 5 8.99 24.63 0.22
CA LEU A 5 8.13 24.18 1.34
C LEU A 5 6.62 24.15 1.00
N LEU A 6 6.25 24.21 -0.28
CA LEU A 6 4.84 24.22 -0.69
C LEU A 6 4.36 22.96 -1.45
N ARG A 7 5.13 21.85 -1.40
CA ARG A 7 4.77 20.58 -2.08
C ARG A 7 4.40 19.42 -1.16
N SER A 8 4.13 19.61 0.14
CA SER A 8 3.87 18.45 1.03
C SER A 8 2.45 18.26 1.53
N VAL A 9 1.56 19.27 1.46
CA VAL A 9 0.26 19.17 2.16
C VAL A 9 -0.95 19.16 1.23
N LEU A 10 -0.94 19.97 0.16
CA LEU A 10 -2.09 20.10 -0.75
C LEU A 10 -2.21 18.95 -1.76
N GLY A 11 -1.09 18.39 -2.23
CA GLY A 11 -1.10 17.22 -3.13
C GLY A 11 -1.61 15.94 -2.44
N LYS A 12 -1.41 15.82 -1.11
CA LYS A 12 -1.87 14.67 -0.33
C LYS A 12 -3.37 14.67 -0.05
N ALA A 13 -4.01 15.84 -0.01
CA ALA A 13 -5.45 15.95 0.24
C ALA A 13 -6.30 15.50 -0.96
N LEU A 14 -5.81 15.66 -2.19
CA LEU A 14 -6.49 15.16 -3.39
C LEU A 14 -6.32 13.63 -3.54
N ILE A 15 -5.14 13.11 -3.20
CA ILE A 15 -4.86 11.66 -3.09
C ILE A 15 -5.84 10.98 -2.12
N GLN A 16 -6.18 11.63 -0.99
CA GLN A 16 -7.07 11.05 0.01
C GLN A 16 -8.51 10.84 -0.49
N GLN A 17 -8.91 11.50 -1.58
CA GLN A 17 -10.23 11.30 -2.20
C GLN A 17 -10.25 10.19 -3.27
N ASP A 18 -9.08 9.76 -3.78
CA ASP A 18 -8.97 8.78 -4.88
C ASP A 18 -8.59 7.36 -4.41
N PHE A 19 -8.12 7.17 -3.18
CA PHE A 19 -7.77 5.84 -2.64
C PHE A 19 -8.77 5.38 -1.59
N ALA A 20 -9.98 5.03 -2.06
CA ALA A 20 -10.97 4.38 -1.23
C ALA A 20 -10.37 3.12 -0.58
N PHE A 21 -10.70 2.89 0.69
CA PHE A 21 -10.32 1.70 1.45
C PHE A 21 -8.85 1.59 1.88
N ILE A 22 -8.08 2.67 2.04
CA ILE A 22 -6.75 2.59 2.68
C ILE A 22 -6.78 3.20 4.08
N GLU A 23 -6.30 2.45 5.06
CA GLU A 23 -6.06 2.92 6.42
C GLU A 23 -4.57 2.77 6.77
N PHE A 24 -4.00 3.75 7.47
CA PHE A 24 -2.62 3.65 7.94
C PHE A 24 -2.61 3.21 9.39
N ARG A 25 -1.80 2.20 9.70
CA ARG A 25 -1.66 1.68 11.05
C ARG A 25 -0.18 1.68 11.45
N ASP A 26 0.08 2.02 12.70
CA ASP A 26 1.41 1.84 13.29
C ASP A 26 1.63 0.35 13.57
N SER A 27 2.78 -0.15 13.14
CA SER A 27 3.22 -1.53 13.35
C SER A 27 4.62 -1.53 13.97
N PRO A 28 5.11 -2.66 14.52
CA PRO A 28 6.48 -2.76 15.04
C PRO A 28 7.56 -2.40 14.01
N VAL A 29 7.23 -2.47 12.71
CA VAL A 29 8.13 -2.13 11.60
C VAL A 29 7.90 -0.72 11.03
N GLY A 30 7.09 0.10 11.70
CA GLY A 30 6.75 1.46 11.26
C GLY A 30 5.31 1.59 10.75
N ARG A 31 4.99 2.76 10.21
CA ARG A 31 3.65 3.10 9.71
C ARG A 31 3.41 2.44 8.36
N GLN A 32 2.45 1.52 8.30
CA GLN A 32 2.13 0.76 7.10
C GLN A 32 0.71 1.06 6.60
N ALA A 33 0.51 0.94 5.29
CA ALA A 33 -0.80 1.04 4.65
C ALA A 33 -1.51 -0.33 4.65
N TYR A 34 -2.78 -0.34 5.05
CA TYR A 34 -3.66 -1.50 5.10
C TYR A 34 -4.94 -1.24 4.30
N LEU A 35 -5.51 -2.31 3.78
CA LEU A 35 -6.85 -2.28 3.22
C LEU A 35 -7.88 -2.17 4.36
N GLN A 36 -8.72 -1.14 4.29
CA GLN A 36 -9.69 -0.74 5.30
C GLN A 36 -10.60 -1.91 5.69
N GLY A 37 -10.73 -2.13 7.00
CA GLY A 37 -11.59 -3.20 7.53
C GLY A 37 -10.98 -4.59 7.40
N THR A 38 -9.69 -4.68 7.05
CA THR A 38 -8.96 -5.95 6.96
C THR A 38 -7.62 -5.88 7.72
N ARG A 39 -6.90 -7.00 7.71
CA ARG A 39 -5.49 -7.07 8.15
C ARG A 39 -4.53 -7.17 6.95
N LEU A 40 -5.02 -7.01 5.73
CA LEU A 40 -4.21 -7.07 4.53
C LEU A 40 -3.45 -5.76 4.37
N ALA A 41 -2.13 -5.83 4.43
CA ALA A 41 -1.27 -4.71 4.11
C ALA A 41 -1.24 -4.50 2.59
N ILE A 42 -1.12 -3.24 2.13
CA ILE A 42 -1.12 -2.92 0.69
C ILE A 42 0.06 -3.59 -0.03
N TRP A 43 1.20 -3.75 0.64
CA TRP A 43 2.33 -4.48 0.08
C TRP A 43 2.02 -5.96 -0.19
N GLN A 44 1.20 -6.61 0.66
CA GLN A 44 0.80 -8.01 0.46
C GLN A 44 -0.08 -8.13 -0.79
N ILE A 45 -1.02 -7.20 -0.95
CA ILE A 45 -1.89 -7.12 -2.12
C ILE A 45 -1.04 -6.87 -3.38
N ALA A 46 -0.04 -5.99 -3.30
CA ALA A 46 0.89 -5.71 -4.39
C ALA A 46 1.77 -6.92 -4.78
N SER A 47 2.23 -7.70 -3.80
CA SER A 47 2.97 -8.95 -4.06
C SER A 47 2.10 -9.98 -4.77
N VAL A 48 0.87 -10.22 -4.29
CA VAL A 48 -0.07 -11.15 -4.95
C VAL A 48 -0.42 -10.67 -6.36
N ALA A 49 -0.63 -9.37 -6.55
CA ALA A 49 -0.87 -8.81 -7.88
C ALA A 49 0.31 -9.03 -8.82
N ARG A 50 1.55 -8.92 -8.33
CA ARG A 50 2.75 -9.22 -9.10
C ARG A 50 2.79 -10.68 -9.55
N ASP A 51 2.43 -11.61 -8.67
CA ASP A 51 2.36 -13.04 -9.00
C ASP A 51 1.33 -13.33 -10.10
N PHE A 52 0.24 -12.54 -10.14
CA PHE A 52 -0.76 -12.58 -11.21
C PHE A 52 -0.47 -11.62 -12.37
N GLN A 53 0.76 -11.11 -12.53
CA GLN A 53 1.16 -10.21 -13.62
C GLN A 53 0.32 -8.91 -13.71
N GLY A 54 -0.20 -8.44 -12.58
CA GLY A 54 -1.04 -7.25 -12.49
C GLY A 54 -2.53 -7.51 -12.76
N ASP A 55 -2.97 -8.76 -12.87
CA ASP A 55 -4.39 -9.10 -13.07
C ASP A 55 -5.20 -8.83 -11.78
N VAL A 56 -5.92 -7.72 -11.79
CA VAL A 56 -6.74 -7.23 -10.68
C VAL A 56 -7.87 -8.22 -10.34
N ALA A 57 -8.46 -8.89 -11.34
CA ALA A 57 -9.58 -9.80 -11.12
C ALA A 57 -9.10 -11.08 -10.42
N LYS A 58 -8.00 -11.68 -10.89
CA LYS A 58 -7.40 -12.85 -10.24
C LYS A 58 -6.87 -12.54 -8.84
N THR A 59 -6.30 -11.35 -8.66
CA THR A 59 -5.86 -10.89 -7.33
C THR A 59 -7.04 -10.77 -6.37
N ALA A 60 -8.16 -10.21 -6.82
CA ALA A 60 -9.38 -10.07 -6.03
C ALA A 60 -9.98 -11.43 -5.66
N GLU A 61 -10.06 -12.34 -6.63
CA GLU A 61 -10.50 -13.71 -6.42
C GLU A 61 -9.62 -14.46 -5.42
N HIS A 62 -8.29 -14.35 -5.57
CA HIS A 62 -7.34 -15.01 -4.67
C HIS A 62 -7.40 -14.50 -3.24
N LEU A 63 -7.63 -13.20 -3.05
CA LEU A 63 -7.73 -12.57 -1.73
C LEU A 63 -9.13 -12.68 -1.10
N ASP A 64 -10.10 -13.25 -1.83
CA ASP A 64 -11.52 -13.26 -1.49
C ASP A 64 -12.02 -11.84 -1.16
N ARG A 65 -11.74 -10.90 -2.07
CA ARG A 65 -12.12 -9.49 -1.92
C ARG A 65 -12.86 -8.96 -3.14
N PRO A 66 -13.75 -7.97 -2.95
CA PRO A 66 -14.29 -7.20 -4.06
C PRO A 66 -13.17 -6.54 -4.87
N GLN A 67 -13.26 -6.62 -6.20
CA GLN A 67 -12.29 -6.02 -7.11
C GLN A 67 -12.11 -4.50 -6.88
N VAL A 68 -13.16 -3.81 -6.44
CA VAL A 68 -13.12 -2.38 -6.08
C VAL A 68 -12.17 -2.09 -4.91
N GLN A 69 -11.99 -3.02 -3.98
CA GLN A 69 -11.01 -2.89 -2.89
C GLN A 69 -9.58 -3.10 -3.40
N ILE A 70 -9.40 -3.91 -4.44
CA ILE A 70 -8.11 -4.14 -5.09
C ILE A 70 -7.66 -2.94 -5.94
N ALA A 71 -8.56 -1.98 -6.23
CA ALA A 71 -8.18 -0.68 -6.79
C ALA A 71 -7.18 0.09 -5.89
N ALA A 72 -7.02 -0.30 -4.62
CA ALA A 72 -5.93 0.15 -3.76
C ALA A 72 -4.53 -0.14 -4.35
N LEU A 73 -4.40 -1.08 -5.30
CA LEU A 73 -3.16 -1.27 -6.08
C LEU A 73 -2.75 -0.04 -6.89
N ASN A 74 -3.68 0.86 -7.23
CA ASN A 74 -3.33 2.13 -7.85
C ASN A 74 -2.41 2.97 -6.94
N TYR A 75 -2.54 2.83 -5.61
CA TYR A 75 -1.61 3.42 -4.64
C TYR A 75 -0.22 2.79 -4.77
N ALA A 76 -0.16 1.46 -4.85
CA ALA A 76 1.10 0.74 -5.01
C ALA A 76 1.80 1.07 -6.33
N ALA A 77 1.04 1.26 -7.42
CA ALA A 77 1.58 1.68 -8.72
C ALA A 77 2.04 3.15 -8.72
N ALA A 78 1.37 4.03 -7.98
CA ALA A 78 1.75 5.44 -7.87
C ALA A 78 2.96 5.68 -6.95
N PHE A 79 3.17 4.81 -5.95
CA PHE A 79 4.23 4.93 -4.94
C PHE A 79 5.04 3.63 -4.78
N PRO A 80 5.72 3.15 -5.83
CA PRO A 80 6.43 1.86 -5.80
C PRO A 80 7.58 1.84 -4.78
N GLU A 81 8.24 2.98 -4.54
CA GLU A 81 9.32 3.10 -3.56
C GLU A 81 8.84 2.88 -2.12
N GLU A 82 7.66 3.43 -1.76
CA GLU A 82 7.08 3.24 -0.43
C GLU A 82 6.70 1.78 -0.18
N ILE A 83 6.16 1.10 -1.20
CA ILE A 83 5.83 -0.33 -1.11
C ILE A 83 7.09 -1.16 -0.95
N GLN A 84 8.16 -0.86 -1.71
CA GLN A 84 9.41 -1.61 -1.62
C GLN A 84 10.10 -1.42 -0.25
N ALA A 85 10.05 -0.22 0.32
CA ALA A 85 10.53 0.03 1.67
C ALA A 85 9.73 -0.78 2.70
N ALA A 86 8.39 -0.79 2.60
CA ALA A 86 7.54 -1.56 3.50
C ALA A 86 7.79 -3.08 3.41
N ILE A 87 8.11 -3.61 2.22
CA ILE A 87 8.51 -5.01 2.04
C ILE A 87 9.84 -5.27 2.74
N ALA A 88 10.85 -4.43 2.51
CA ALA A 88 12.19 -4.58 3.10
C ALA A 88 12.15 -4.52 4.63
N ASP A 89 11.39 -3.57 5.20
CA ASP A 89 11.21 -3.43 6.65
C ASP A 89 10.56 -4.69 7.26
N ASN A 90 9.58 -5.26 6.56
CA ASN A 90 8.89 -6.47 7.00
C ASN A 90 9.76 -7.74 6.88
N GLU A 91 10.54 -7.87 5.81
CA GLU A 91 11.51 -8.95 5.64
C GLU A 91 12.63 -8.89 6.70
N TRP A 92 13.14 -7.69 6.98
CA TRP A 92 14.14 -7.50 8.03
C TRP A 92 13.60 -7.90 9.40
N ALA A 93 12.37 -7.52 9.73
CA ALA A 93 11.74 -7.89 10.99
C ALA A 93 11.49 -9.40 11.10
N ALA A 94 11.02 -10.06 10.04
CA ALA A 94 10.85 -11.50 10.01
C ALA A 94 12.18 -12.26 10.24
N ALA A 95 13.31 -11.69 9.81
CA ALA A 95 14.64 -12.30 9.97
C ALA A 95 15.31 -11.99 11.32
N ASN A 96 14.91 -10.94 12.04
CA ASN A 96 15.64 -10.43 13.22
C ASN A 96 14.80 -10.32 14.51
N ILE A 97 13.48 -10.52 14.44
CA ILE A 97 12.56 -10.33 15.57
C ILE A 97 11.65 -11.56 15.80
N ALA A 98 11.81 -12.63 15.00
CA ALA A 98 11.05 -13.89 15.13
C ALA A 98 11.69 -14.86 16.14
#